data_AF-A0A8T4MLW8-F1
#
_entry.id   AF-A0A8T4MLW8-F1
#
_cell.length_a   1.000
_cell.length_b   1.000
_cell.length_c   1.000
_cell.angle_alpha   90.00
_cell.angle_beta   90.00
_cell.angle_gamma   90.00
#
_symmetry.space_group_name_H-M   'P 1'
#
loop_
_entity.id
_entity.type
_entity.pdbx_description
1 polymer ?
#
loop_
_entity_poly.entity_id
_entity_poly.type
_entity_poly.pdbx_seq_one_letter_code
_entity_poly.pdbx_strand_id
1 'polypeptide(L)'
;MATKEKTRYNLVQDVTNGDLLSAYLVASFDDGLEVLQGNDYRLISLQENARLRKQEGYQACISQNGNWVSEDAIYVPNKGKFLTKVSHIARNAREATQAHRNGENFYLNENQVEECLADCVELTRKSVPTNRFGGNGITRYAFGEYAEDYGKFLKEFGIKEMPIWFTDIQDKPFARKVWFGRLGDINRSDLRCDWYLGGDGSRVRGVRYNNGEAAQK
;
A
#
# COMPACT_ATOMS: atom_id res chain seq x y z
N MET A 1 11.96 -31.76 -19.71
CA MET A 1 11.73 -30.51 -20.45
C MET A 1 10.48 -29.88 -19.89
N ALA A 2 10.63 -28.85 -19.04
CA ALA A 2 9.48 -28.14 -18.49
C ALA A 2 8.96 -27.17 -19.55
N THR A 3 7.69 -27.34 -19.92
CA THR A 3 6.92 -26.35 -20.66
C THR A 3 6.96 -25.04 -19.89
N LYS A 4 7.59 -24.01 -20.46
CA LYS A 4 7.40 -22.62 -20.01
C LYS A 4 5.93 -22.29 -20.24
N GLU A 5 5.09 -22.47 -19.22
CA GLU A 5 3.84 -21.73 -19.15
C GLU A 5 4.20 -20.25 -19.38
N LYS A 6 3.57 -19.62 -20.37
CA LYS A 6 3.59 -18.16 -20.47
C LYS A 6 3.02 -17.66 -19.16
N THR A 7 3.85 -17.06 -18.31
CA THR A 7 3.40 -16.39 -17.09
C THR A 7 2.30 -15.41 -17.52
N ARG A 8 1.07 -15.61 -17.01
CA ARG A 8 -0.14 -14.84 -17.37
C ARG A 8 0.05 -13.33 -17.21
N TYR A 9 1.00 -12.93 -16.37
CA TYR A 9 1.33 -11.55 -16.07
C TYR A 9 2.84 -11.30 -16.22
N ASN A 10 3.18 -10.11 -16.74
CA ASN A 10 4.58 -9.67 -16.87
C ASN A 10 5.01 -8.94 -15.59
N LEU A 11 5.97 -9.50 -14.86
CA LEU A 11 6.59 -8.88 -13.70
C LEU A 11 7.70 -7.94 -14.17
N VAL A 12 7.54 -6.64 -13.94
CA VAL A 12 8.47 -5.59 -14.37
C VAL A 12 9.26 -5.09 -13.17
N GLN A 13 10.57 -5.30 -13.18
CA GLN A 13 11.48 -4.74 -12.18
C GLN A 13 11.79 -3.28 -12.54
N ASP A 14 11.48 -2.35 -11.63
CA ASP A 14 11.68 -0.91 -11.84
C ASP A 14 12.64 -0.26 -10.84
N VAL A 15 13.01 -0.99 -9.77
CA VAL A 15 14.14 -0.62 -8.89
C VAL A 15 15.10 -1.79 -8.81
N THR A 16 16.32 -1.58 -9.30
CA THR A 16 17.36 -2.63 -9.42
C THR A 16 18.55 -2.45 -8.49
N ASN A 17 18.64 -1.32 -7.79
CA ASN A 17 19.79 -0.93 -6.99
C ASN A 17 19.36 -0.55 -5.56
N GLY A 18 20.33 -0.55 -4.63
CA GLY A 18 20.10 -0.30 -3.21
C GLY A 18 19.67 -1.55 -2.43
N ASP A 19 19.33 -1.37 -1.16
CA ASP A 19 19.04 -2.48 -0.23
C ASP A 19 17.71 -3.19 -0.52
N LEU A 20 16.81 -2.54 -1.28
CA LEU A 20 15.46 -3.03 -1.53
C LEU A 20 15.15 -2.88 -3.02
N LEU A 21 14.96 -4.02 -3.68
CA LEU A 21 14.54 -4.10 -5.07
C LEU A 21 13.03 -4.01 -5.15
N SER A 22 12.49 -3.46 -6.24
CA SER A 22 11.05 -3.40 -6.48
C SER A 22 10.69 -3.92 -7.86
N ALA A 23 9.58 -4.65 -7.90
CA ALA A 23 8.92 -5.04 -9.12
C ALA A 23 7.41 -4.82 -9.01
N TYR A 24 6.75 -4.65 -10.14
CA TYR A 24 5.30 -4.53 -10.20
C TYR A 24 4.74 -5.35 -11.36
N LEU A 25 3.44 -5.63 -11.28
CA LEU A 25 2.65 -6.14 -12.38
C LEU A 25 1.26 -5.48 -12.38
N VAL A 26 0.56 -5.61 -13.50
CA VAL A 26 -0.83 -5.17 -13.64
C VAL A 26 -1.71 -6.42 -13.67
N ALA A 27 -2.55 -6.57 -12.65
CA ALA A 27 -3.44 -7.71 -12.45
C ALA A 27 -4.55 -7.36 -11.44
N SER A 28 -5.49 -8.29 -11.22
CA SER A 28 -6.28 -8.26 -9.99
C SER A 28 -5.39 -8.47 -8.77
N PHE A 29 -5.84 -8.04 -7.60
CA PHE A 29 -4.99 -8.03 -6.41
C PHE A 29 -4.54 -9.44 -5.97
N ASP A 30 -5.46 -10.41 -6.02
CA ASP A 30 -5.20 -11.82 -5.72
C ASP A 30 -4.16 -12.45 -6.66
N ASP A 31 -4.40 -12.39 -7.96
CA ASP A 31 -3.48 -12.91 -8.98
C ASP A 31 -2.11 -12.20 -8.89
N GLY A 32 -2.13 -10.88 -8.68
CA GLY A 32 -0.92 -10.08 -8.57
C GLY A 32 -0.08 -10.46 -7.35
N LEU A 33 -0.72 -10.63 -6.20
CA LEU A 33 -0.03 -11.02 -4.96
C LEU A 33 0.58 -12.43 -5.09
N GLU A 34 -0.15 -13.36 -5.70
CA GLU A 34 0.32 -14.73 -5.95
C GLU A 34 1.57 -14.73 -6.84
N VAL A 35 1.58 -13.94 -7.93
CA VAL A 35 2.76 -13.81 -8.80
C VAL A 35 3.94 -13.18 -8.06
N LEU A 36 3.73 -12.14 -7.25
CA LEU A 36 4.81 -11.54 -6.46
C LEU A 36 5.46 -12.56 -5.53
N GLN A 37 4.64 -13.27 -4.75
CA GLN A 37 5.11 -14.25 -3.77
C GLN A 37 5.82 -15.42 -4.44
N GLY A 38 5.33 -15.90 -5.58
CA GLY A 38 6.00 -16.92 -6.39
C GLY A 38 7.33 -16.49 -7.02
N ASN A 39 7.69 -15.21 -6.94
CA ASN A 39 8.96 -14.64 -7.43
C ASN A 39 9.81 -14.04 -6.29
N ASP A 40 9.60 -14.47 -5.05
CA ASP A 40 10.31 -14.02 -3.84
C ASP A 40 10.14 -12.52 -3.53
N TYR A 41 9.04 -11.91 -3.97
CA TYR A 41 8.65 -10.57 -3.58
C TYR A 41 7.54 -10.62 -2.54
N ARG A 42 7.60 -9.72 -1.56
CA ARG A 42 6.48 -9.43 -0.66
C ARG A 42 5.82 -8.11 -1.05
N LEU A 43 4.55 -7.96 -0.72
CA LEU A 43 3.82 -6.70 -0.94
C LEU A 43 4.56 -5.53 -0.25
N ILE A 44 4.72 -4.42 -0.97
CA ILE A 44 5.41 -3.23 -0.49
C ILE A 44 4.62 -2.51 0.61
N SER A 45 5.28 -2.01 1.65
CA SER A 45 4.62 -1.15 2.66
C SER A 45 4.56 0.32 2.25
N LEU A 46 3.73 1.12 2.95
CA LEU A 46 3.71 2.58 2.77
C LEU A 46 5.09 3.19 3.02
N GLN A 47 5.75 2.74 4.09
CA GLN A 47 7.08 3.21 4.48
C GLN A 47 8.13 2.89 3.40
N GLU A 48 8.12 1.67 2.86
CA GLU A 48 9.03 1.27 1.80
C GLU A 48 8.76 2.01 0.50
N ASN A 49 7.49 2.20 0.15
CA ASN A 49 7.14 2.91 -1.06
C ASN A 49 7.56 4.38 -0.97
N ALA A 50 7.35 5.05 0.18
CA ALA A 50 7.86 6.40 0.42
C ALA A 50 9.39 6.48 0.31
N ARG A 51 10.11 5.52 0.90
CA ARG A 51 11.58 5.44 0.83
C ARG A 51 12.06 5.29 -0.61
N LEU A 52 11.48 4.37 -1.37
CA LEU A 52 11.87 4.14 -2.77
C LEU A 52 11.49 5.33 -3.67
N ARG A 53 10.35 6.00 -3.44
CA ARG A 53 10.01 7.24 -4.18
C ARG A 53 11.05 8.34 -3.97
N LYS A 54 11.54 8.51 -2.74
CA LYS A 54 12.62 9.46 -2.44
C LYS A 54 13.93 9.04 -3.10
N GLN A 55 14.28 7.75 -3.03
CA GLN A 55 15.51 7.20 -3.61
C GLN A 55 15.56 7.37 -5.14
N GLU A 56 14.49 6.97 -5.84
CA GLU A 56 14.43 6.98 -7.29
C GLU A 56 14.02 8.34 -7.87
N GLY A 57 13.42 9.18 -7.04
CA GLY A 57 13.01 10.53 -7.39
C GLY A 57 11.60 10.64 -7.96
N TYR A 58 11.15 11.88 -8.11
CA TYR A 58 9.76 12.22 -8.45
C TYR A 58 9.32 11.66 -9.80
N GLN A 59 10.19 11.62 -10.81
CA GLN A 59 9.84 11.19 -12.18
C GLN A 59 9.90 9.66 -12.36
N ALA A 60 10.35 8.90 -11.37
CA ALA A 60 10.49 7.45 -11.48
C ALA A 60 9.14 6.73 -11.56
N CYS A 61 9.14 5.50 -12.11
CA CYS A 61 7.92 4.68 -12.25
C CYS A 61 7.20 4.48 -10.91
N ILE A 62 7.95 4.24 -9.83
CA ILE A 62 7.45 4.04 -8.46
C ILE A 62 6.79 5.28 -7.85
N SER A 63 7.12 6.47 -8.38
CA SER A 63 6.55 7.76 -7.98
C SER A 63 5.34 8.12 -8.83
N GLN A 64 5.43 7.91 -10.14
CA GLN A 64 4.40 8.32 -11.12
C GLN A 64 3.22 7.35 -11.22
N ASN A 65 3.26 6.23 -10.50
CA ASN A 65 2.19 5.24 -10.52
C ASN A 65 1.83 4.78 -9.10
N GLY A 66 0.53 4.71 -8.81
CA GLY A 66 0.05 4.15 -7.56
C GLY A 66 0.08 2.63 -7.57
N ASN A 67 -0.01 2.04 -6.38
CA ASN A 67 -0.08 0.59 -6.18
C ASN A 67 -0.79 0.24 -4.87
N TRP A 68 -1.24 -1.01 -4.77
CA TRP A 68 -1.64 -1.60 -3.49
C TRP A 68 -0.43 -1.73 -2.56
N VAL A 69 -0.62 -1.48 -1.26
CA VAL A 69 0.42 -1.56 -0.23
C VAL A 69 0.05 -2.60 0.83
N SER A 70 1.01 -2.97 1.68
CA SER A 70 0.89 -4.02 2.68
C SER A 70 -0.18 -3.78 3.73
N GLU A 71 -0.48 -2.52 4.01
CA GLU A 71 -1.42 -2.04 5.02
C GLU A 71 -2.87 -2.17 4.57
N ASP A 72 -3.77 -2.27 5.55
CA ASP A 72 -5.22 -2.23 5.36
C ASP A 72 -5.81 -1.03 6.13
N ALA A 73 -6.95 -0.56 5.66
CA ALA A 73 -7.82 0.33 6.43
C ALA A 73 -8.99 -0.47 6.98
N ILE A 74 -9.25 -0.38 8.27
CA ILE A 74 -10.38 -1.04 8.92
C ILE A 74 -11.41 -0.02 9.40
N TYR A 75 -12.67 -0.42 9.35
CA TYR A 75 -13.82 0.39 9.72
C TYR A 75 -14.59 -0.41 10.75
N VAL A 76 -14.71 0.12 11.96
CA VAL A 76 -15.28 -0.59 13.10
C VAL A 76 -16.48 0.20 13.66
N PRO A 77 -17.69 -0.36 13.63
CA PRO A 77 -18.89 0.27 14.18
C PRO A 77 -18.64 0.75 15.61
N ASN A 78 -19.09 1.97 15.93
CA ASN A 78 -18.96 2.61 17.24
C ASN A 78 -17.51 2.85 17.74
N LYS A 79 -16.47 2.51 16.97
CA LYS A 79 -15.06 2.78 17.34
C LYS A 79 -14.37 3.76 16.40
N GLY A 80 -14.58 3.65 15.10
CA GLY A 80 -13.97 4.56 14.12
C GLY A 80 -13.33 3.83 12.93
N LYS A 81 -12.35 4.49 12.33
CA LYS A 81 -11.65 4.04 11.13
C LYS A 81 -10.16 4.16 11.35
N PHE A 82 -9.42 3.12 10.98
CA PHE A 82 -8.02 2.97 11.37
C PHE A 82 -7.19 2.47 10.20
N LEU A 83 -5.94 2.92 10.13
CA LEU A 83 -4.90 2.32 9.30
C LEU A 83 -4.14 1.32 10.15
N THR A 84 -3.92 0.11 9.62
CA THR A 84 -3.23 -0.98 10.33
C THR A 84 -2.20 -1.66 9.42
N LYS A 85 -1.10 -2.11 10.04
CA LYS A 85 -0.07 -2.95 9.39
C LYS A 85 -0.48 -4.42 9.31
N VAL A 86 -1.52 -4.83 10.05
CA VAL A 86 -2.10 -6.17 9.95
C VAL A 86 -3.06 -6.22 8.77
N SER A 87 -2.72 -6.99 7.74
CA SER A 87 -3.57 -7.12 6.55
C SER A 87 -4.27 -8.46 6.46
N HIS A 88 -5.55 -8.49 6.86
CA HIS A 88 -6.40 -9.65 6.63
C HIS A 88 -6.81 -9.79 5.17
N ILE A 89 -6.83 -8.69 4.39
CA ILE A 89 -7.07 -8.76 2.95
C ILE A 89 -5.91 -9.49 2.25
N ALA A 90 -4.65 -9.18 2.57
CA ALA A 90 -3.51 -9.87 1.96
C ALA A 90 -3.45 -11.36 2.35
N ARG A 91 -3.82 -11.69 3.60
CA ARG A 91 -3.93 -13.08 4.08
C ARG A 91 -5.05 -13.87 3.37
N ASN A 92 -6.11 -13.19 2.92
CA ASN A 92 -7.29 -13.79 2.30
C ASN A 92 -7.58 -13.17 0.92
N ALA A 93 -6.53 -12.97 0.10
CA ALA A 93 -6.60 -12.11 -1.08
C ALA A 93 -7.69 -12.52 -2.10
N ARG A 94 -7.86 -13.81 -2.35
CA ARG A 94 -8.90 -14.34 -3.26
C ARG A 94 -10.31 -14.05 -2.73
N GLU A 95 -10.56 -14.32 -1.44
CA GLU A 95 -11.86 -14.07 -0.80
C GLU A 95 -12.20 -12.59 -0.78
N ALA A 96 -11.25 -11.74 -0.35
CA ALA A 96 -11.43 -10.29 -0.33
C ALA A 96 -11.66 -9.70 -1.73
N THR A 97 -10.95 -10.20 -2.74
CA THR A 97 -11.15 -9.78 -4.14
C THR A 97 -12.53 -10.20 -4.64
N GLN A 98 -12.97 -11.42 -4.34
CA GLN A 98 -14.29 -11.90 -4.75
C GLN A 98 -15.43 -11.14 -4.06
N ALA A 99 -15.34 -10.88 -2.76
CA ALA A 99 -16.31 -10.05 -2.04
C ALA A 99 -16.46 -8.68 -2.71
N HIS A 100 -15.34 -8.03 -3.03
CA HIS A 100 -15.36 -6.74 -3.73
C HIS A 100 -15.92 -6.83 -5.15
N ARG A 101 -15.65 -7.89 -5.92
CA ARG A 101 -16.26 -8.12 -7.23
C ARG A 101 -17.79 -8.26 -7.15
N ASN A 102 -18.29 -8.82 -6.04
CA ASN A 102 -19.72 -8.94 -5.75
C ASN A 102 -20.35 -7.63 -5.24
N GLY A 103 -19.58 -6.55 -5.09
CA GLY A 103 -20.06 -5.29 -4.51
C GLY A 103 -20.12 -5.28 -2.98
N GLU A 104 -19.60 -6.31 -2.32
CA GLU A 104 -19.64 -6.48 -0.87
C GLU A 104 -18.34 -6.00 -0.20
N ASN A 105 -18.38 -5.81 1.12
CA ASN A 105 -17.19 -5.57 1.93
C ASN A 105 -16.49 -6.89 2.29
N PHE A 106 -15.18 -6.82 2.55
CA PHE A 106 -14.50 -7.89 3.29
C PHE A 106 -14.72 -7.68 4.80
N TYR A 107 -15.72 -8.38 5.34
CA TYR A 107 -16.08 -8.28 6.76
C TYR A 107 -15.06 -8.99 7.67
N LEU A 108 -14.88 -8.43 8.87
CA LEU A 108 -13.97 -8.97 9.88
C LEU A 108 -14.75 -9.60 11.03
N ASN A 109 -14.21 -10.67 11.61
CA ASN A 109 -14.68 -11.20 12.90
C ASN A 109 -14.01 -10.47 14.09
N GLU A 110 -14.46 -10.75 15.31
CA GLU A 110 -13.99 -10.07 16.52
C GLU A 110 -12.47 -10.22 16.73
N ASN A 111 -11.92 -11.43 16.59
CA ASN A 111 -10.49 -11.67 16.74
C ASN A 111 -9.66 -10.89 15.71
N GLN A 112 -10.13 -10.82 14.46
CA GLN A 112 -9.48 -10.04 13.40
C GLN A 112 -9.53 -8.53 13.69
N VAL A 113 -10.63 -8.04 14.26
CA VAL A 113 -10.72 -6.64 14.69
C VAL A 113 -9.72 -6.35 15.81
N GLU A 114 -9.58 -7.24 16.79
CA GLU A 114 -8.61 -7.09 17.88
C GLU A 114 -7.16 -7.08 17.37
N GLU A 115 -6.80 -8.01 16.47
CA GLU A 115 -5.49 -8.04 15.82
C GLU A 115 -5.18 -6.72 15.10
N CYS A 116 -6.12 -6.20 14.32
CA CYS A 116 -5.93 -4.94 13.61
C CYS A 116 -5.79 -3.74 14.55
N LEU A 117 -6.53 -3.71 15.66
CA LEU A 117 -6.50 -2.59 16.62
C LEU A 117 -5.26 -2.59 17.52
N ALA A 118 -4.56 -3.72 17.66
CA ALA A 118 -3.35 -3.83 18.49
C ALA A 118 -2.18 -2.95 18.00
N ASP A 119 -2.07 -2.74 16.68
CA ASP A 119 -1.10 -1.84 16.07
C ASP A 119 -1.79 -1.06 14.95
N CYS A 120 -2.37 0.10 15.29
CA CYS A 120 -3.09 0.94 14.35
C CYS A 120 -2.96 2.43 14.66
N VAL A 121 -3.42 3.26 13.72
CA VAL A 121 -3.63 4.69 13.91
C VAL A 121 -5.02 5.09 13.44
N GLU A 122 -5.70 5.92 14.22
CA GLU A 122 -7.02 6.43 13.86
C GLU A 122 -6.95 7.44 12.70
N LEU A 123 -7.80 7.24 11.69
CA LEU A 123 -7.93 8.08 10.51
C LEU A 123 -8.94 9.21 10.75
N THR A 124 -8.50 10.24 11.47
CA THR A 124 -9.34 11.35 11.94
C THR A 124 -9.44 12.54 10.98
N ARG A 125 -8.65 12.57 9.91
CA ARG A 125 -8.52 13.73 9.01
C ARG A 125 -8.63 13.32 7.55
N LYS A 126 -9.18 14.22 6.72
CA LYS A 126 -9.29 14.06 5.26
C LYS A 126 -8.02 14.42 4.51
N SER A 127 -7.04 15.03 5.17
CA SER A 127 -5.76 15.42 4.58
C SER A 127 -4.72 15.69 5.67
N VAL A 128 -3.45 15.49 5.34
CA VAL A 128 -2.29 15.87 6.17
C VAL A 128 -1.38 16.80 5.35
N PRO A 129 -1.10 18.03 5.80
CA PRO A 129 -0.13 18.92 5.16
C PRO A 129 1.28 18.31 5.15
N THR A 130 2.01 18.40 4.04
CA THR A 130 3.35 17.77 3.89
C THR A 130 4.36 18.32 4.88
N ASN A 131 4.27 19.61 5.24
CA ASN A 131 5.09 20.23 6.29
C ASN A 131 4.74 19.79 7.72
N ARG A 132 3.74 18.93 7.92
CA ARG A 132 3.35 18.37 9.22
C ARG A 132 3.59 16.87 9.33
N PHE A 133 4.16 16.22 8.30
CA PHE A 133 4.31 14.76 8.30
C PHE A 133 5.11 14.22 9.50
N GLY A 134 6.18 14.90 9.91
CA GLY A 134 7.00 14.47 11.06
C GLY A 134 6.29 14.54 12.41
N GLY A 135 5.24 15.35 12.55
CA GLY A 135 4.49 15.54 13.79
C GLY A 135 3.09 14.93 13.79
N ASN A 136 2.63 14.42 12.64
CA ASN A 136 1.28 13.85 12.52
C ASN A 136 1.31 12.33 12.74
N GLY A 137 0.44 11.84 13.64
CA GLY A 137 0.40 10.42 14.00
C GLY A 137 0.15 9.48 12.80
N ILE A 138 -0.71 9.87 11.85
CA ILE A 138 -1.05 9.04 10.69
C ILE A 138 0.18 8.85 9.79
N THR A 139 0.88 9.94 9.47
CA THR A 139 2.06 9.89 8.59
C THR A 139 3.27 9.29 9.27
N ARG A 140 3.42 9.47 10.59
CA ARG A 140 4.45 8.75 11.38
C ARG A 140 4.18 7.25 11.42
N TYR A 141 2.92 6.85 11.53
CA TYR A 141 2.54 5.44 11.48
C TYR A 141 2.80 4.85 10.08
N ALA A 142 2.38 5.55 9.03
CA ALA A 142 2.50 5.12 7.64
C ALA A 142 3.96 5.09 7.13
N PHE A 143 4.76 6.10 7.46
CA PHE A 143 6.10 6.29 6.89
C PHE A 143 7.24 6.12 7.90
N GLY A 144 6.92 5.82 9.16
CA GLY A 144 7.90 5.62 10.22
C GLY A 144 8.75 6.87 10.47
N GLU A 145 10.04 6.65 10.74
CA GLU A 145 11.04 7.70 10.94
C GLU A 145 11.24 8.60 9.70
N TYR A 146 10.86 8.12 8.51
CA TYR A 146 11.03 8.86 7.25
C TYR A 146 9.90 9.86 6.97
N ALA A 147 8.90 9.97 7.84
CA ALA A 147 7.71 10.79 7.59
C ALA A 147 8.07 12.26 7.29
N GLU A 148 8.93 12.89 8.11
CA GLU A 148 9.31 14.29 7.92
C GLU A 148 10.03 14.51 6.59
N ASP A 149 11.01 13.66 6.30
CA ASP A 149 11.82 13.71 5.09
C ASP A 149 10.99 13.47 3.83
N TYR A 150 10.04 12.54 3.89
CA TYR A 150 9.13 12.30 2.79
C TYR A 150 8.21 13.51 2.56
N GLY A 151 7.74 14.17 3.63
CA GLY A 151 7.01 15.42 3.54
C GLY A 151 7.82 16.54 2.88
N LYS A 152 9.11 16.68 3.19
CA LYS A 152 10.02 17.63 2.54
C LYS A 152 10.17 17.33 1.05
N PHE A 153 10.44 16.08 0.70
CA PHE A 153 10.52 15.61 -0.69
C PHE A 153 9.25 15.97 -1.48
N LEU A 154 8.06 15.67 -0.96
CA LEU A 154 6.80 16.02 -1.62
C LEU A 154 6.66 17.54 -1.84
N LYS A 155 7.06 18.34 -0.85
CA LYS A 155 7.00 19.81 -0.92
C LYS A 155 7.93 20.39 -1.99
N GLU A 156 9.10 19.80 -2.21
CA GLU A 156 10.04 20.21 -3.27
C GLU A 156 9.40 20.12 -4.66
N PHE A 157 8.47 19.18 -4.86
CA PHE A 157 7.72 19.01 -6.11
C PHE A 157 6.32 19.65 -6.07
N GLY A 158 6.08 20.60 -5.17
CA GLY A 158 4.84 21.38 -5.12
C GLY A 158 3.63 20.65 -4.52
N ILE A 159 3.82 19.44 -3.97
CA ILE A 159 2.77 18.68 -3.29
C ILE A 159 2.65 19.21 -1.85
N LYS A 160 1.52 19.87 -1.56
CA LYS A 160 1.30 20.59 -0.29
C LYS A 160 0.68 19.73 0.80
N GLU A 161 0.00 18.67 0.42
CA GLU A 161 -0.71 17.79 1.34
C GLU A 161 -0.88 16.38 0.76
N MET A 162 -1.16 15.43 1.63
CA MET A 162 -1.62 14.09 1.30
C MET A 162 -3.10 13.97 1.70
N PRO A 163 -4.02 13.99 0.72
CA PRO A 163 -5.41 13.64 0.96
C PRO A 163 -5.54 12.19 1.43
N ILE A 164 -6.48 11.96 2.33
CA ILE A 164 -6.86 10.64 2.82
C ILE A 164 -8.32 10.41 2.46
N TRP A 165 -8.56 9.42 1.61
CA TRP A 165 -9.89 9.04 1.15
C TRP A 165 -10.37 7.85 1.97
N PHE A 166 -11.50 7.99 2.64
CA PHE A 166 -12.11 6.93 3.42
C PHE A 166 -13.57 6.78 3.03
N THR A 167 -14.13 5.61 3.32
CA THR A 167 -15.56 5.34 3.17
C THR A 167 -16.32 5.53 4.49
N ASP A 168 -17.63 5.36 4.44
CA ASP A 168 -18.51 5.42 5.61
C ASP A 168 -18.48 4.08 6.37
N ILE A 169 -18.57 4.19 7.69
CA ILE A 169 -18.70 3.02 8.57
C ILE A 169 -20.09 2.43 8.37
N GLN A 170 -20.17 1.10 8.31
CA GLN A 170 -21.41 0.34 8.15
C GLN A 170 -21.74 -0.41 9.46
N ASP A 171 -22.76 -1.28 9.42
CA ASP A 171 -23.23 -2.02 10.60
C ASP A 171 -22.27 -3.11 11.07
N LYS A 172 -21.42 -3.62 10.18
CA LYS A 172 -20.43 -4.68 10.47
C LYS A 172 -19.01 -4.16 10.26
N PRO A 173 -18.03 -4.61 11.06
CA PRO A 173 -16.64 -4.24 10.84
C PRO A 173 -16.12 -4.81 9.53
N PHE A 174 -15.35 -4.03 8.78
CA PHE A 174 -14.78 -4.44 7.50
C PHE A 174 -13.41 -3.83 7.23
N ALA A 175 -12.68 -4.44 6.30
CA ALA A 175 -11.40 -3.93 5.81
C ALA A 175 -11.48 -3.46 4.35
N ARG A 176 -10.59 -2.52 3.99
CA ARG A 176 -10.30 -2.07 2.64
C ARG A 176 -8.80 -2.10 2.41
N LYS A 177 -8.40 -2.52 1.20
CA LYS A 177 -6.99 -2.50 0.84
C LYS A 177 -6.56 -1.06 0.63
N VAL A 178 -5.39 -0.70 1.13
CA VAL A 178 -4.87 0.65 0.96
C VAL A 178 -4.22 0.76 -0.42
N TRP A 179 -4.62 1.77 -1.18
CA TRP A 179 -3.95 2.18 -2.41
C TRP A 179 -3.16 3.45 -2.15
N PHE A 180 -1.86 3.39 -2.42
CA PHE A 180 -1.00 4.57 -2.32
C PHE A 180 -0.91 5.23 -3.69
N GLY A 181 -1.53 6.40 -3.82
CA GLY A 181 -1.65 7.13 -5.07
C GLY A 181 -0.31 7.60 -5.64
N ARG A 182 -0.29 7.81 -6.96
CA ARG A 182 0.83 8.41 -7.68
C ARG A 182 1.11 9.84 -7.22
N LEU A 183 2.33 10.30 -7.45
CA LEU A 183 2.72 11.70 -7.34
C LEU A 183 2.32 12.47 -8.61
N GLY A 184 1.83 13.70 -8.46
CA GLY A 184 1.76 14.66 -9.57
C GLY A 184 0.42 14.83 -10.28
N ASP A 185 -0.52 13.88 -10.12
CA ASP A 185 -1.91 14.10 -10.56
C ASP A 185 -2.55 15.19 -9.70
N ILE A 186 -2.80 16.36 -10.29
CA ILE A 186 -3.31 17.54 -9.58
C ILE A 186 -2.40 17.89 -8.36
N ASN A 187 -1.10 17.56 -8.44
CA ASN A 187 -0.10 17.72 -7.35
C ASN A 187 -0.45 16.97 -6.05
N ARG A 188 -0.92 15.71 -6.14
CA ARG A 188 -1.29 14.91 -4.96
C ARG A 188 -0.38 13.69 -4.77
N SER A 189 -0.38 13.22 -3.52
CA SER A 189 0.14 11.91 -3.08
C SER A 189 -0.93 11.31 -2.19
N ASP A 190 -1.99 10.75 -2.78
CA ASP A 190 -3.19 10.34 -2.03
C ASP A 190 -2.99 9.03 -1.25
N LEU A 191 -3.56 8.95 -0.06
CA LEU A 191 -3.79 7.68 0.63
C LEU A 191 -5.26 7.28 0.45
N ARG A 192 -5.53 6.21 -0.30
CA ARG A 192 -6.90 5.75 -0.57
C ARG A 192 -7.22 4.52 0.26
N CYS A 193 -8.20 4.66 1.13
CA CYS A 193 -8.67 3.67 2.08
C CYS A 193 -10.12 3.24 1.79
N ASP A 194 -10.68 3.66 0.65
CA ASP A 194 -12.09 3.55 0.27
C ASP A 194 -12.34 2.62 -0.92
N TRP A 195 -11.28 2.13 -1.57
CA TRP A 195 -11.38 1.40 -2.82
C TRP A 195 -11.67 -0.09 -2.67
N TYR A 196 -12.41 -0.61 -3.67
CA TYR A 196 -12.67 -2.03 -3.88
C TYR A 196 -11.56 -2.66 -4.73
N LEU A 197 -11.31 -3.95 -4.53
CA LEU A 197 -10.34 -4.74 -5.32
C LEU A 197 -10.92 -5.28 -6.65
N GLY A 198 -12.07 -4.79 -7.10
CA GLY A 198 -12.84 -5.41 -8.18
C GLY A 198 -12.28 -5.28 -9.60
N GLY A 199 -11.19 -4.54 -9.80
CA GLY A 199 -10.60 -4.29 -11.12
C GLY A 199 -9.36 -5.14 -11.42
N ASP A 200 -9.26 -5.65 -12.65
CA ASP A 200 -8.14 -6.48 -13.09
C ASP A 200 -6.93 -5.66 -13.62
N GLY A 201 -7.05 -4.32 -13.64
CA GLY A 201 -6.06 -3.38 -14.19
C GLY A 201 -5.23 -2.63 -13.13
N SER A 202 -5.19 -3.13 -11.89
CA SER A 202 -4.51 -2.44 -10.80
C SER A 202 -3.03 -2.84 -10.71
N ARG A 203 -2.18 -1.93 -10.23
CA ARG A 203 -0.77 -2.27 -9.97
C ARG A 203 -0.62 -2.93 -8.61
N VAL A 204 -0.04 -4.12 -8.64
CA VAL A 204 0.41 -4.85 -7.45
C VAL A 204 1.94 -4.76 -7.43
N ARG A 205 2.49 -4.20 -6.36
CA ARG A 205 3.93 -3.90 -6.26
C ARG A 205 4.56 -4.67 -5.13
N GLY A 206 5.62 -5.37 -5.45
CA GLY A 206 6.42 -6.11 -4.50
C GLY A 206 7.78 -5.49 -4.27
N VAL A 207 8.36 -5.85 -3.14
CA VAL A 207 9.76 -5.59 -2.80
C VAL A 207 10.43 -6.84 -2.26
N ARG A 208 11.75 -6.89 -2.41
CA ARG A 208 12.61 -7.90 -1.78
C ARG A 208 13.95 -7.29 -1.43
N TYR A 209 14.60 -7.79 -0.39
CA TYR A 209 15.93 -7.32 -0.03
C TYR A 209 16.93 -7.71 -1.12
N ASN A 210 17.84 -6.80 -1.42
CA ASN A 210 18.96 -7.06 -2.28
C ASN A 210 20.01 -7.84 -1.48
N ASN A 211 20.09 -9.16 -1.68
CA ASN A 211 21.07 -10.00 -0.99
C ASN A 211 22.48 -9.93 -1.61
N GLY A 212 22.73 -8.99 -2.53
CA GLY A 212 24.07 -8.69 -3.05
C GLY A 212 24.90 -7.88 -2.05
N GLU A 213 25.97 -8.50 -1.53
CA GLU A 213 26.94 -7.99 -0.54
C GLU A 213 26.48 -7.89 0.94
N ALA A 214 25.65 -8.84 1.40
CA ALA A 214 25.57 -9.19 2.83
C ALA A 214 26.48 -10.39 3.20
N ALA A 215 27.52 -10.65 2.41
CA ALA A 215 28.50 -11.70 2.62
C ALA A 215 29.94 -11.14 2.52
N GLN A 216 30.26 -10.12 3.31
CA GLN A 216 31.62 -9.75 3.75
C GLN A 216 31.57 -8.51 4.67
N LYS A 217 31.24 -8.73 5.94
CA LYS A 217 31.78 -7.97 7.06
C LYS A 217 32.09 -8.92 8.19
#